data_AF-A0A369T7G6-F1
#
_entry.id   AF-A0A369T7G6-F1
#
_cell.length_a   1.000
_cell.length_b   1.000
_cell.length_c   1.000
_cell.angle_alpha   90.00
_cell.angle_beta   90.00
_cell.angle_gamma   90.00
#
_symmetry.space_group_name_H-M   'P 1'
#
loop_
_entity.id
_entity.type
_entity.pdbx_description
1 polymer ?
#
loop_
_entity_poly.entity_id
_entity_poly.type
_entity_poly.pdbx_seq_one_letter_code
_entity_poly.pdbx_strand_id
1 'polypeptide(L)'
;MGLLDQPAPAYQWLDELAGQALPPAVRLLIWAGLAAWASMELYKLLSPQDRITAAKRELRQSQRELNAYDGDLAGAKKRIARVLRAALRRLGLVAPAAVIASIPVLSLIVWLDAAYSLRFPGPRETVGVRTTPPSFEAEWIDGVGSAGTAYVVIRNPANGKAMTLSIRKPAPLLYKRTWWNALIGNPGGYLPRHAPIDELLLDLPRQQVIGAGPSWLRTWETPFFASLCLWALVLMKLRRIA
;
A
#
# COMPACT_ATOMS: atom_id res chain seq x y z
N MET A 1 5.89 13.08 -6.51
CA MET A 1 4.62 12.55 -6.01
C MET A 1 4.07 11.66 -7.10
N GLY A 2 3.85 10.39 -6.81
CA GLY A 2 3.08 9.50 -7.65
C GLY A 2 1.58 9.82 -7.55
N LEU A 3 0.78 9.25 -8.46
CA LEU A 3 -0.66 9.41 -8.49
C LEU A 3 -1.32 9.02 -7.17
N LEU A 4 -0.87 7.92 -6.54
CA LEU A 4 -1.42 7.43 -5.28
C LEU A 4 -0.99 8.27 -4.07
N ASP A 5 0.03 9.12 -4.21
CA ASP A 5 0.48 10.03 -3.14
C ASP A 5 -0.29 11.35 -3.14
N GLN A 6 -1.07 11.66 -4.19
CA GLN A 6 -1.75 12.95 -4.29
C GLN A 6 -2.65 13.27 -3.08
N PRO A 7 -3.38 12.31 -2.49
CA PRO A 7 -4.18 12.55 -1.29
C PRO A 7 -3.36 12.65 0.01
N ALA A 8 -2.07 12.31 -0.02
CA ALA A 8 -1.22 12.24 1.18
C ALA A 8 -1.18 13.53 2.02
N PRO A 9 -1.14 14.76 1.45
CA PRO A 9 -1.17 15.97 2.25
C PRO A 9 -2.47 16.12 3.06
N ALA A 10 -3.61 15.73 2.49
CA ALA A 10 -4.89 15.75 3.18
C ALA A 10 -4.94 14.69 4.30
N TYR A 11 -4.43 13.49 4.03
CA TYR A 11 -4.31 12.44 5.05
C TYR A 11 -3.41 12.87 6.20
N GLN A 12 -2.25 13.45 5.88
CA GLN A 12 -1.30 13.96 6.87
C GLN A 12 -1.93 15.01 7.78
N TRP A 13 -2.59 16.01 7.19
CA TRP A 13 -3.23 17.09 7.94
C TRP A 13 -4.32 16.56 8.89
N LEU A 14 -5.16 15.64 8.41
CA LEU A 14 -6.20 15.02 9.24
C LEU A 14 -5.62 14.12 10.33
N ASP A 15 -4.56 13.37 10.04
CA ASP A 15 -3.91 12.48 11.00
C ASP A 15 -3.17 13.24 12.11
N GLU A 16 -2.56 14.37 11.77
CA GLU A 16 -1.93 15.29 12.74
C GLU A 16 -2.97 15.92 13.67
N LEU A 17 -4.12 16.33 13.12
CA LEU A 17 -5.23 16.84 13.93
C LEU A 17 -5.76 15.75 14.87
N ALA A 18 -5.97 14.54 14.36
CA ALA A 18 -6.40 13.40 15.17
C ALA A 18 -5.35 13.01 16.22
N GLY A 19 -4.06 13.15 15.91
CA GLY A 19 -2.94 12.81 16.78
C GLY A 19 -2.87 13.65 18.05
N GLN A 20 -3.54 14.80 18.11
CA GLN A 20 -3.63 15.63 19.30
C GLN A 20 -4.49 14.99 20.41
N ALA A 21 -5.43 14.11 20.04
CA ALA A 21 -6.38 13.52 20.97
C ALA A 21 -6.38 11.98 20.97
N LEU A 22 -5.95 11.34 19.88
CA LEU A 22 -6.11 9.90 19.66
C LEU A 22 -4.77 9.17 19.55
N PRO A 23 -4.61 8.02 20.23
CA PRO A 23 -3.46 7.15 20.04
C PRO A 23 -3.34 6.62 18.60
N PRO A 24 -2.12 6.28 18.14
CA PRO A 24 -1.87 5.72 16.81
C PRO A 24 -2.78 4.56 16.41
N ALA A 25 -3.01 3.60 17.31
CA ALA A 25 -3.86 2.43 17.02
C ALA A 25 -5.32 2.81 16.73
N VAL A 26 -5.87 3.81 17.43
CA VAL A 26 -7.25 4.28 17.23
C VAL A 26 -7.37 5.01 15.89
N ARG A 27 -6.36 5.81 15.53
CA ARG A 27 -6.31 6.49 14.23
C ARG A 27 -6.31 5.48 13.07
N LEU A 28 -5.52 4.40 13.16
CA LEU A 28 -5.54 3.33 12.16
C LEU A 28 -6.91 2.67 12.01
N LEU A 29 -7.64 2.47 13.11
CA LEU A 29 -9.00 1.91 13.07
C LEU A 29 -9.97 2.85 12.32
N ILE A 30 -9.88 4.16 12.56
CA ILE A 30 -10.70 5.17 11.87
C ILE A 30 -10.35 5.21 10.39
N TRP A 31 -9.06 5.27 10.05
CA TRP A 31 -8.57 5.26 8.67
C TRP A 31 -9.01 4.02 7.90
N ALA A 32 -8.95 2.84 8.53
CA ALA A 32 -9.45 1.60 7.96
C ALA A 32 -10.97 1.67 7.67
N GLY A 33 -11.75 2.25 8.59
CA GLY A 33 -13.19 2.45 8.39
C GLY A 33 -13.51 3.41 7.24
N LEU A 34 -12.81 4.54 7.17
CA LEU A 34 -12.95 5.51 6.08
C LEU A 34 -12.59 4.91 4.73
N ALA A 35 -11.50 4.13 4.65
CA ALA A 35 -11.10 3.46 3.43
C ALA A 35 -12.10 2.40 2.98
N ALA A 36 -12.57 1.55 3.90
CA ALA A 36 -13.60 0.56 3.61
C ALA A 36 -14.89 1.23 3.10
N TRP A 37 -15.31 2.30 3.76
CA TRP A 37 -16.49 3.07 3.36
C TRP A 37 -16.33 3.69 1.96
N ALA A 38 -15.23 4.41 1.72
CA ALA A 38 -14.95 5.05 0.43
C ALA A 38 -14.87 4.03 -0.71
N SER A 39 -14.18 2.91 -0.50
CA SER A 39 -14.10 1.81 -1.47
C SER A 39 -15.47 1.21 -1.77
N MET A 40 -16.32 1.01 -0.76
CA MET A 40 -17.67 0.49 -0.98
C MET A 40 -18.58 1.45 -1.74
N GLU A 41 -18.52 2.75 -1.43
CA GLU A 41 -19.30 3.75 -2.18
C GLU A 41 -18.85 3.82 -3.64
N LEU A 42 -17.54 3.85 -3.87
CA LEU A 42 -16.99 3.87 -5.22
C LEU A 42 -17.35 2.60 -5.99
N TYR A 43 -17.28 1.44 -5.34
CA TYR A 43 -17.74 0.18 -5.94
C TYR A 43 -19.23 0.24 -6.30
N LYS A 44 -20.08 0.73 -5.39
CA LYS A 44 -21.53 0.82 -5.63
C LYS A 44 -21.88 1.73 -6.80
N LEU A 45 -21.18 2.85 -6.95
CA LEU A 45 -21.41 3.83 -8.03
C LEU A 45 -20.99 3.29 -9.41
N LEU A 46 -19.92 2.50 -9.47
CA LEU A 46 -19.34 2.03 -10.73
C LEU A 46 -19.83 0.64 -11.16
N SER A 47 -20.29 -0.18 -10.21
CA SER A 47 -20.62 -1.58 -10.45
C SER A 47 -22.01 -1.75 -11.08
N PRO A 48 -22.14 -2.44 -12.23
CA PRO A 48 -23.43 -2.70 -12.87
C PRO A 48 -24.17 -3.85 -12.16
N GLN A 49 -24.79 -3.54 -11.02
CA GLN A 49 -25.43 -4.50 -10.10
C GLN A 49 -26.44 -5.44 -10.79
N ASP A 50 -27.26 -4.93 -11.72
CA ASP A 50 -28.25 -5.74 -12.44
C ASP A 50 -27.59 -6.79 -13.33
N ARG A 51 -26.55 -6.39 -14.06
CA ARG A 51 -25.79 -7.30 -14.95
C ARG A 51 -25.03 -8.34 -14.15
N ILE A 52 -24.49 -7.96 -12.99
CA ILE A 52 -23.82 -8.89 -12.08
C ILE A 52 -24.82 -9.90 -11.50
N THR A 53 -26.01 -9.44 -11.12
CA THR A 53 -27.08 -10.30 -10.60
C THR A 53 -27.55 -11.29 -11.67
N ALA A 54 -27.74 -10.83 -12.91
CA ALA A 54 -28.07 -11.69 -14.04
C ALA A 54 -26.96 -12.72 -14.30
N ALA A 55 -25.69 -12.30 -14.33
CA ALA A 55 -24.56 -13.21 -14.51
C ALA A 55 -24.42 -14.23 -13.35
N LYS A 56 -24.73 -13.84 -12.10
CA LYS A 56 -24.76 -14.75 -10.94
C LYS A 56 -25.84 -15.83 -11.09
N ARG A 57 -27.01 -15.47 -11.63
CA ARG A 57 -28.10 -16.41 -11.93
C ARG A 57 -27.70 -17.37 -13.06
N GLU A 58 -27.15 -16.87 -14.16
CA GLU A 58 -26.68 -17.65 -15.31
C GLU A 58 -25.60 -18.68 -14.91
N LEU A 59 -24.65 -18.25 -14.07
CA LEU A 59 -23.59 -19.13 -13.55
C LEU A 59 -24.16 -20.24 -12.67
N ARG A 60 -25.05 -19.91 -11.72
CA ARG A 60 -25.69 -20.90 -10.85
C ARG A 60 -26.52 -21.91 -11.63
N GLN A 61 -27.24 -21.47 -12.66
CA GLN A 61 -28.00 -22.35 -13.54
C GLN A 61 -27.07 -23.29 -14.30
N SER A 62 -26.01 -22.76 -14.92
CA SER A 62 -25.03 -23.58 -15.66
C SER A 62 -24.32 -24.60 -14.77
N GLN A 63 -24.04 -24.26 -13.51
CA GLN A 63 -23.47 -25.18 -12.51
C GLN A 63 -24.45 -26.30 -12.16
N ARG A 64 -25.73 -25.99 -11.96
CA ARG A 64 -26.77 -27.00 -11.71
C ARG A 64 -26.93 -27.95 -12.90
N GLU A 65 -26.94 -27.42 -14.13
CA GLU A 65 -27.04 -28.21 -15.36
C GLU A 65 -25.82 -29.11 -15.61
N LEU A 66 -24.65 -28.72 -15.11
CA LEU A 66 -23.44 -29.55 -15.17
C LEU A 66 -23.45 -30.61 -14.06
N ASN A 67 -23.82 -30.25 -12.83
CA ASN A 67 -23.86 -31.18 -11.70
C ASN A 67 -24.94 -32.26 -11.85
N ALA A 68 -26.03 -31.97 -12.56
CA ALA A 68 -27.10 -32.92 -12.85
C ALA A 68 -26.82 -33.79 -14.09
N TYR A 69 -25.66 -33.64 -14.73
CA TYR A 69 -25.32 -34.37 -15.94
C TYR A 69 -24.54 -35.65 -15.60
N ASP A 70 -25.19 -36.80 -15.75
CA ASP A 70 -24.62 -38.14 -15.53
C ASP A 70 -24.02 -38.79 -16.79
N GLY A 71 -23.83 -38.02 -17.87
CA GLY A 71 -23.30 -38.55 -19.14
C GLY A 71 -21.77 -38.55 -19.23
N ASP A 72 -21.25 -38.84 -20.42
CA ASP A 72 -19.81 -38.95 -20.66
C ASP A 72 -19.06 -37.61 -20.63
N LEU A 73 -17.73 -37.68 -20.52
CA LEU A 73 -16.87 -36.50 -20.48
C LEU A 73 -16.97 -35.64 -21.75
N ALA A 74 -17.20 -36.27 -22.90
CA ALA A 74 -17.31 -35.58 -24.19
C ALA A 74 -18.56 -34.68 -24.24
N GLY A 75 -19.69 -35.14 -23.70
CA GLY A 75 -20.93 -34.38 -23.53
C GLY A 75 -20.84 -33.32 -22.41
N ALA A 76 -20.04 -33.58 -21.37
CA ALA A 76 -19.77 -32.61 -20.31
C ALA A 76 -18.94 -31.40 -20.79
N LYS A 77 -18.05 -31.57 -21.78
CA LYS A 77 -17.15 -30.51 -22.29
C LYS A 77 -17.89 -29.22 -22.67
N LYS A 78 -19.02 -29.33 -23.38
CA LYS A 78 -19.83 -28.15 -23.78
C LYS A 78 -20.41 -27.43 -22.57
N ARG A 79 -20.82 -28.18 -21.54
CA ARG A 79 -21.38 -27.65 -20.28
C ARG A 79 -20.30 -26.97 -19.44
N ILE A 80 -19.12 -27.59 -19.32
CA ILE A 80 -17.93 -27.00 -18.67
C ILE A 80 -17.57 -25.66 -19.34
N ALA A 81 -17.51 -25.62 -20.67
CA ALA A 81 -17.23 -24.38 -21.40
C ALA A 81 -18.27 -23.27 -21.12
N ARG A 82 -19.55 -23.62 -20.97
CA ARG A 82 -20.62 -22.69 -20.60
C ARG A 82 -20.41 -22.13 -19.19
N VAL A 83 -20.10 -22.98 -18.21
CA VAL A 83 -19.79 -22.56 -16.83
C VAL A 83 -18.57 -21.63 -16.81
N LEU A 84 -17.49 -21.99 -17.50
CA LEU A 84 -16.27 -21.17 -17.58
C LEU A 84 -16.55 -19.80 -18.22
N ARG A 85 -17.29 -19.76 -19.33
CA ARG A 85 -17.66 -18.51 -19.99
C ARG A 85 -18.53 -17.63 -19.09
N ALA A 86 -19.50 -18.21 -18.39
CA ALA A 86 -20.34 -17.48 -17.43
C ALA A 86 -19.50 -16.93 -16.25
N ALA A 87 -18.54 -17.71 -15.75
CA ALA A 87 -17.63 -17.29 -14.70
C ALA A 87 -16.72 -16.13 -15.15
N LEU A 88 -16.11 -16.24 -16.34
CA LEU A 88 -15.28 -15.18 -16.93
C LEU A 88 -16.07 -13.90 -17.20
N ARG A 89 -17.31 -14.02 -17.71
CA ARG A 89 -18.20 -12.88 -17.92
C ARG A 89 -18.49 -12.16 -16.61
N ARG A 90 -18.77 -12.91 -15.53
CA ARG A 90 -18.98 -12.33 -14.20
C ARG A 90 -17.72 -11.64 -13.70
N LEU A 91 -16.55 -12.27 -13.84
CA LEU A 91 -15.28 -11.68 -13.45
C LEU A 91 -15.03 -10.36 -14.20
N GLY A 92 -15.26 -10.34 -15.51
CA GLY A 92 -15.08 -9.14 -16.35
C GLY A 92 -16.05 -8.00 -15.99
N LEU A 93 -17.24 -8.31 -15.46
CA LEU A 93 -18.18 -7.29 -14.97
C LEU A 93 -17.78 -6.68 -13.61
N VAL A 94 -17.15 -7.48 -12.75
CA VAL A 94 -16.80 -7.07 -11.38
C VAL A 94 -15.41 -6.45 -11.31
N ALA A 95 -14.44 -6.97 -12.08
CA ALA A 95 -13.03 -6.62 -11.96
C ALA A 95 -12.74 -5.13 -12.17
N PRO A 96 -13.26 -4.43 -13.20
CA PRO A 96 -12.96 -3.01 -13.39
C PRO A 96 -13.45 -2.15 -12.23
N ALA A 97 -14.69 -2.38 -11.78
CA ALA A 97 -15.26 -1.66 -10.64
C ALA A 97 -14.49 -1.97 -9.34
N ALA A 98 -14.07 -3.23 -9.14
CA ALA A 98 -13.27 -3.63 -7.99
C ALA A 98 -11.87 -2.98 -7.99
N VAL A 99 -11.21 -2.91 -9.16
CA VAL A 99 -9.90 -2.26 -9.31
C VAL A 99 -10.00 -0.76 -9.05
N ILE A 100 -11.03 -0.08 -9.57
CA ILE A 100 -11.20 1.35 -9.28
C ILE A 100 -11.56 1.57 -7.82
N ALA A 101 -12.43 0.71 -7.26
CA ALA A 101 -12.80 0.76 -5.86
C ALA A 101 -11.64 0.48 -4.89
N SER A 102 -10.56 -0.17 -5.33
CA SER A 102 -9.38 -0.38 -4.47
C SER A 102 -8.46 0.84 -4.40
N ILE A 103 -8.61 1.82 -5.29
CA ILE A 103 -7.75 3.03 -5.33
C ILE A 103 -7.70 3.77 -3.98
N PRO A 104 -8.82 4.03 -3.27
CA PRO A 104 -8.77 4.71 -1.96
C PRO A 104 -7.95 3.94 -0.93
N VAL A 105 -8.14 2.61 -0.84
CA VAL A 105 -7.38 1.75 0.06
C VAL A 105 -5.90 1.71 -0.32
N LEU A 106 -5.58 1.59 -1.61
CA LEU A 106 -4.20 1.58 -2.10
C LEU A 106 -3.48 2.91 -1.82
N SER A 107 -4.14 4.04 -2.10
CA SER A 107 -3.59 5.36 -1.78
C SER A 107 -3.33 5.52 -0.28
N LEU A 108 -4.26 5.06 0.55
CA LEU A 108 -4.09 5.10 2.00
C LEU A 108 -2.96 4.18 2.47
N ILE A 109 -2.83 2.96 1.93
CA ILE A 109 -1.74 2.03 2.24
C ILE A 109 -0.38 2.65 1.93
N VAL A 110 -0.25 3.30 0.77
CA VAL A 110 1.00 3.97 0.37
C VAL A 110 1.34 5.10 1.35
N TRP A 111 0.36 5.90 1.76
CA TRP A 111 0.59 6.94 2.76
C TRP A 111 0.91 6.37 4.14
N LEU A 112 0.22 5.31 4.58
CA LEU A 112 0.46 4.64 5.86
C LEU A 112 1.87 4.05 5.92
N ASP A 113 2.34 3.43 4.85
CA ASP A 113 3.71 2.93 4.78
C ASP A 113 4.73 4.06 5.02
N ALA A 114 4.53 5.19 4.35
CA ALA A 114 5.40 6.36 4.50
C ALA A 114 5.31 7.06 5.86
N ALA A 115 4.21 6.90 6.60
CA ALA A 115 3.94 7.62 7.85
C ALA A 115 4.07 6.75 9.12
N TYR A 116 3.91 5.44 9.01
CA TYR A 116 3.82 4.51 10.15
C TYR A 116 4.81 3.34 10.10
N SER A 117 5.54 3.09 9.00
CA SER A 117 6.48 1.96 8.93
C SER A 117 7.80 2.23 9.65
N LEU A 118 8.41 3.39 9.41
CA LEU A 118 9.76 3.72 9.84
C LEU A 118 9.79 5.05 10.57
N ARG A 119 10.72 5.18 11.52
CA ARG A 119 11.02 6.45 12.20
C ARG A 119 12.47 6.83 11.94
N PHE A 120 12.78 8.11 12.09
CA PHE A 120 14.18 8.52 12.19
C PHE A 120 14.83 7.93 13.47
N PRO A 121 16.14 7.63 13.42
CA PRO A 121 16.88 7.16 14.59
C PRO A 121 16.80 8.18 15.73
N GLY A 122 16.79 7.69 16.97
CA GLY A 122 16.93 8.53 18.15
C GLY A 122 18.37 9.01 18.33
N PRO A 123 18.63 9.95 19.25
CA PRO A 123 19.99 10.38 19.55
C PRO A 123 20.87 9.17 19.93
N ARG A 124 22.00 9.00 19.23
CA ARG A 124 22.98 7.90 19.42
C ARG A 124 22.54 6.53 18.88
N GLU A 125 21.43 6.44 18.14
CA GLU A 125 21.03 5.21 17.43
C GLU A 125 21.74 5.19 16.06
N THR A 126 22.65 4.22 15.85
CA THR A 126 23.44 4.14 14.61
C THR A 126 22.62 3.57 13.47
N VAL A 127 22.67 4.21 12.30
CA VAL A 127 22.01 3.72 11.08
C VAL A 127 23.05 3.09 10.16
N GLY A 128 22.82 1.83 9.78
CA GLY A 128 23.61 1.18 8.74
C GLY A 128 23.30 1.81 7.38
N VAL A 129 24.32 2.27 6.67
CA VAL A 129 24.19 2.87 5.34
C VAL A 129 25.00 2.06 4.33
N ARG A 130 24.38 1.65 3.22
CA ARG A 130 25.03 0.89 2.16
C ARG A 130 24.72 1.48 0.80
N THR A 131 25.69 1.52 -0.10
CA THR A 131 25.50 2.00 -1.48
C THR A 131 25.64 0.86 -2.49
N THR A 132 24.97 1.03 -3.62
CA THR A 132 25.21 0.23 -4.83
C THR A 132 25.70 1.17 -5.93
N PRO A 133 26.92 1.00 -6.48
CA PRO A 133 27.92 -0.01 -6.12
C PRO A 133 28.57 0.22 -4.73
N PRO A 134 29.18 -0.81 -4.11
CA PRO A 134 29.74 -0.75 -2.75
C PRO A 134 31.06 0.02 -2.65
N SER A 135 31.56 0.59 -3.76
CA SER A 135 32.81 1.37 -3.80
C SER A 135 32.70 2.78 -3.23
N PHE A 136 31.52 3.17 -2.74
CA PHE A 136 31.27 4.48 -2.13
C PHE A 136 31.03 4.29 -0.63
N GLU A 137 31.64 5.16 0.16
CA GLU A 137 31.37 5.20 1.60
C GLU A 137 30.21 6.14 1.84
N ALA A 138 29.22 5.72 2.62
CA ALA A 138 28.07 6.54 2.95
C ALA A 138 27.88 6.56 4.47
N GLU A 139 27.71 7.75 5.00
CA GLU A 139 27.58 7.98 6.43
C GLU A 139 26.30 8.76 6.71
N TRP A 140 25.56 8.28 7.71
CA TRP A 140 24.40 8.98 8.24
C TRP A 140 24.88 10.12 9.14
N ILE A 141 24.48 11.34 8.81
CA ILE A 141 24.72 12.51 9.64
C ILE A 141 23.40 12.94 10.24
N ASP A 142 23.32 12.83 11.57
CA ASP A 142 22.20 13.36 12.33
C ASP A 142 22.03 14.84 11.99
N GLY A 143 20.81 15.23 11.63
CA GLY A 143 20.50 16.60 11.25
C GLY A 143 20.74 17.56 12.43
N VAL A 144 21.95 18.11 12.53
CA VAL A 144 22.26 19.24 13.41
C VAL A 144 21.66 20.50 12.76
N GLY A 145 20.36 20.74 13.01
CA GLY A 145 19.69 21.99 12.67
C GLY A 145 18.33 21.84 11.99
N SER A 146 17.31 22.43 12.61
CA SER A 146 15.99 22.79 12.06
C SER A 146 15.11 21.64 11.52
N ALA A 147 14.31 21.07 12.41
CA ALA A 147 13.05 20.36 12.15
C ALA A 147 13.04 19.31 11.00
N GLY A 148 13.42 18.07 11.32
CA GLY A 148 12.87 16.89 10.62
C GLY A 148 13.50 16.50 9.28
N THR A 149 14.69 17.02 8.93
CA THR A 149 15.43 16.58 7.75
C THR A 149 16.75 15.91 8.17
N ALA A 150 16.98 14.69 7.70
CA ALA A 150 18.24 13.96 7.92
C ALA A 150 19.17 14.09 6.71
N TYR A 151 20.48 13.92 6.92
CA TYR A 151 21.47 14.02 5.84
C TYR A 151 22.27 12.73 5.72
N VAL A 152 22.56 12.33 4.48
CA VAL A 152 23.51 11.26 4.19
C VAL A 152 24.63 11.85 3.34
N VAL A 153 25.87 11.67 3.79
CA VAL A 153 27.05 12.08 3.05
C VAL A 153 27.65 10.85 2.39
N ILE A 154 27.73 10.88 1.06
CA ILE A 154 28.36 9.85 0.25
C ILE A 154 29.72 10.36 -0.20
N ARG A 155 30.78 9.67 0.18
CA ARG A 155 32.16 9.98 -0.19
C ARG A 155 32.64 8.98 -1.23
N ASN A 156 33.26 9.51 -2.28
CA ASN A 156 33.98 8.70 -3.24
C ASN A 156 35.46 8.60 -2.82
N PRO A 157 35.94 7.41 -2.40
CA PRO A 157 37.32 7.23 -1.94
C PRO A 157 38.35 7.49 -3.04
N ALA A 158 37.98 7.37 -4.33
CA ALA A 158 38.91 7.52 -5.45
C ALA A 158 39.25 8.99 -5.79
N ASN A 159 38.38 9.94 -5.46
CA ASN A 159 38.57 11.35 -5.82
C ASN A 159 38.28 12.35 -4.68
N GLY A 160 37.93 11.85 -3.49
CA GLY A 160 37.63 12.67 -2.31
C GLY A 160 36.36 13.51 -2.41
N LYS A 161 35.55 13.38 -3.48
CA LYS A 161 34.31 14.16 -3.62
C LYS A 161 33.24 13.61 -2.69
N ALA A 162 32.60 14.51 -1.96
CA ALA A 162 31.46 14.21 -1.10
C ALA A 162 30.16 14.76 -1.74
N MET A 163 29.10 13.96 -1.73
CA MET A 163 27.75 14.36 -2.11
C MET A 163 26.87 14.27 -0.87
N THR A 164 26.15 15.34 -0.56
CA THR A 164 25.19 15.37 0.55
C THR A 164 23.78 15.20 0.02
N LEU A 165 23.03 14.25 0.56
CA LEU A 165 21.64 14.01 0.26
C LEU A 165 20.77 14.39 1.45
N SER A 166 19.68 15.12 1.20
CA SER A 166 18.68 15.43 2.22
C SER A 166 17.53 14.43 2.14
N ILE A 167 17.17 13.88 3.30
CA ILE A 167 16.12 12.88 3.46
C ILE A 167 15.00 13.52 4.29
N ARG A 168 13.87 13.74 3.64
CA ARG A 168 12.72 14.45 4.25
C ARG A 168 11.78 13.54 5.02
N LYS A 169 11.74 12.24 4.68
CA LYS A 169 10.95 11.22 5.37
C LYS A 169 11.75 9.93 5.51
N PRO A 170 11.53 9.14 6.57
CA PRO A 170 12.15 7.84 6.73
C PRO A 170 11.84 6.93 5.54
N ALA A 171 12.88 6.49 4.83
CA ALA A 171 12.76 5.55 3.71
C ALA A 171 13.96 4.59 3.73
N PRO A 172 13.76 3.28 3.54
CA PRO A 172 14.84 2.30 3.67
C PRO A 172 15.72 2.21 2.42
N LEU A 173 15.23 2.71 1.28
CA LEU A 173 15.90 2.63 -0.01
C LEU A 173 15.67 3.92 -0.80
N LEU A 174 16.77 4.54 -1.23
CA LEU A 174 16.78 5.67 -2.14
C LEU A 174 17.41 5.24 -3.46
N TYR A 175 16.75 5.53 -4.56
CA TYR A 175 17.16 5.10 -5.90
C TYR A 175 16.84 6.20 -6.93
N LYS A 176 17.36 6.04 -8.14
CA LYS A 176 17.07 6.94 -9.26
C LYS A 176 15.61 6.82 -9.69
N ARG A 177 15.02 7.91 -10.19
CA ARG A 177 13.60 7.91 -10.56
C ARG A 177 13.31 7.01 -11.77
N THR A 178 12.39 6.07 -11.61
CA THR A 178 11.89 5.15 -12.65
C THR A 178 10.49 5.56 -13.12
N TRP A 179 9.97 4.90 -14.17
CA TRP A 179 8.64 5.20 -14.73
C TRP A 179 7.50 4.89 -13.75
N TRP A 180 7.61 3.81 -12.97
CA TRP A 180 6.56 3.39 -12.03
C TRP A 180 6.44 4.35 -10.84
N ASN A 181 7.46 5.18 -10.59
CA ASN A 181 7.41 6.26 -9.60
C ASN A 181 6.40 7.36 -9.96
N ALA A 182 5.83 7.32 -11.17
CA ALA A 182 4.66 8.12 -11.51
C ALA A 182 3.38 7.62 -10.81
N LEU A 183 3.32 6.35 -10.40
CA LEU A 183 2.20 5.78 -9.67
C LEU A 183 2.39 5.87 -8.15
N ILE A 184 3.55 5.42 -7.65
CA ILE A 184 3.90 5.40 -6.23
C ILE A 184 5.22 6.14 -6.05
N GLY A 185 5.23 7.25 -5.34
CA GLY A 185 6.44 8.02 -5.10
C GLY A 185 7.28 7.45 -3.95
N ASN A 186 8.61 7.57 -4.07
CA ASN A 186 9.49 7.31 -2.94
C ASN A 186 9.36 8.46 -1.91
N PRO A 187 8.94 8.19 -0.66
CA PRO A 187 8.75 9.22 0.37
C PRO A 187 10.05 9.88 0.79
N GLY A 188 11.19 9.17 0.74
CA GLY A 188 12.50 9.69 1.08
C GLY A 188 13.10 10.59 0.00
N GLY A 189 12.51 10.64 -1.19
CA GLY A 189 13.02 11.36 -2.35
C GLY A 189 13.76 10.44 -3.33
N TYR A 190 14.55 11.05 -4.21
CA TYR A 190 15.25 10.31 -5.27
C TYR A 190 16.70 10.76 -5.38
N LEU A 191 17.55 9.87 -5.84
CA LEU A 191 18.91 10.20 -6.21
C LEU A 191 18.94 11.09 -7.46
N PRO A 192 19.87 12.07 -7.53
CA PRO A 192 20.13 12.81 -8.76
C PRO A 192 20.44 11.86 -9.93
N ARG A 193 20.02 12.21 -11.15
CA ARG A 193 20.26 11.35 -12.34
C ARG A 193 21.74 11.12 -12.61
N HIS A 194 22.58 12.11 -12.29
CA HIS A 194 24.03 12.07 -12.46
C HIS A 194 24.75 11.55 -11.20
N ALA A 195 24.01 11.05 -10.20
CA ALA A 195 24.63 10.44 -9.03
C ALA A 195 25.46 9.22 -9.45
N PRO A 196 26.67 9.07 -8.88
CA PRO A 196 27.56 7.96 -9.22
C PRO A 196 27.12 6.63 -8.60
N ILE A 197 26.12 6.65 -7.72
CA ILE A 197 25.46 5.49 -7.14
C ILE A 197 24.07 5.30 -7.76
N ASP A 198 23.61 4.06 -7.81
CA ASP A 198 22.28 3.70 -8.28
C ASP A 198 21.28 3.55 -7.14
N GLU A 199 21.75 3.06 -5.98
CA GLU A 199 20.93 2.79 -4.81
C GLU A 199 21.67 3.14 -3.51
N LEU A 200 20.89 3.55 -2.51
CA LEU A 200 21.33 3.85 -1.14
C LEU A 200 20.34 3.20 -0.18
N LEU A 201 20.81 2.20 0.56
CA LEU A 201 20.07 1.42 1.56
C LEU A 201 20.33 1.99 2.95
N LEU A 202 19.27 2.18 3.73
CA LEU A 202 19.27 2.74 5.07
C LEU A 202 18.59 1.77 6.02
N ASP A 203 19.31 1.31 7.04
CA ASP A 203 18.79 0.39 8.06
C ASP A 203 18.09 1.19 9.18
N LEU A 204 16.93 1.74 8.85
CA LEU A 204 16.15 2.60 9.75
C LEU A 204 15.32 1.79 10.75
N PRO A 205 15.16 2.29 11.99
CA PRO A 205 14.33 1.62 12.99
C PRO A 205 12.85 1.64 12.61
N ARG A 206 12.18 0.50 12.84
CA ARG A 206 10.73 0.36 12.65
C ARG A 206 9.95 1.10 13.72
N GLN A 207 8.84 1.70 13.31
CA GLN A 207 7.88 2.33 14.22
C GLN A 207 6.92 1.27 14.77
N GLN A 208 6.70 1.30 16.09
CA GLN A 208 5.75 0.43 16.78
C GLN A 208 4.52 1.25 17.16
N VAL A 209 3.35 0.74 16.79
CA VAL A 209 2.03 1.35 17.03
C VAL A 209 1.35 0.72 18.25
N ILE A 210 1.68 -0.55 18.56
CA ILE A 210 1.17 -1.30 19.71
C ILE A 210 2.34 -1.63 20.66
N GLY A 211 2.15 -1.41 21.96
CA GLY A 211 3.20 -1.62 22.97
C GLY A 211 3.45 -3.07 23.37
N ALA A 212 2.56 -4.00 23.02
CA ALA A 212 2.59 -5.39 23.47
C ALA A 212 2.46 -6.38 22.31
N GLY A 213 2.98 -7.60 22.50
CA GLY A 213 2.90 -8.71 21.54
C GLY A 213 4.20 -8.97 20.75
N PRO A 214 4.20 -9.93 19.83
CA PRO A 214 5.30 -10.17 18.88
C PRO A 214 5.60 -8.94 18.00
N SER A 215 6.85 -8.78 17.55
CA SER A 215 7.30 -7.62 16.76
C SER A 215 6.48 -7.38 15.48
N TRP A 216 6.04 -8.45 14.81
CA TRP A 216 5.20 -8.37 13.60
C TRP A 216 3.76 -7.89 13.86
N LEU A 217 3.27 -8.00 15.09
CA LEU A 217 1.96 -7.49 15.50
C LEU A 217 1.99 -6.01 15.90
N ARG A 218 3.18 -5.49 16.24
CA ARG A 218 3.33 -4.13 16.77
C ARG A 218 3.39 -3.07 15.70
N THR A 219 3.61 -3.43 14.44
CA THR A 219 3.64 -2.50 13.32
C THR A 219 2.22 -2.19 12.84
N TRP A 220 2.07 -1.22 11.93
CA TRP A 220 0.76 -0.69 11.56
C TRP A 220 -0.08 -1.64 10.70
N GLU A 221 0.56 -2.55 9.97
CA GLU A 221 -0.07 -3.42 8.97
C GLU A 221 -1.14 -4.28 9.63
N THR A 222 -0.80 -4.97 10.72
CA THR A 222 -1.74 -5.87 11.40
C THR A 222 -2.99 -5.14 11.93
N PRO A 223 -2.88 -4.11 12.79
CA PRO A 223 -4.06 -3.40 13.29
C PRO A 223 -4.87 -2.76 12.16
N PHE A 224 -4.20 -2.23 11.12
CA PHE A 224 -4.90 -1.65 9.97
C PHE A 224 -5.69 -2.70 9.19
N PHE A 225 -5.05 -3.79 8.74
CA PHE A 225 -5.73 -4.82 7.94
C PHE A 225 -6.80 -5.57 8.74
N ALA A 226 -6.56 -5.84 10.02
CA ALA A 226 -7.57 -6.43 10.89
C ALA A 226 -8.79 -5.51 11.02
N SER A 227 -8.58 -4.20 11.24
CA SER A 227 -9.65 -3.21 11.31
C SER A 227 -10.36 -3.05 9.96
N LEU A 228 -9.63 -3.08 8.85
CA LEU A 228 -10.19 -2.97 7.50
C LEU A 228 -11.12 -4.13 7.20
N CYS A 229 -10.70 -5.37 7.51
CA CYS A 229 -11.53 -6.56 7.39
C CYS A 229 -12.78 -6.46 8.27
N LEU A 230 -12.63 -6.03 9.53
CA LEU A 230 -13.76 -5.85 10.45
C LEU A 230 -14.78 -4.85 9.88
N TRP A 231 -14.32 -3.67 9.47
CA TRP A 231 -15.17 -2.64 8.87
C TRP A 231 -15.82 -3.10 7.57
N ALA A 232 -15.08 -3.81 6.71
CA ALA A 232 -15.63 -4.36 5.49
C ALA A 232 -16.78 -5.34 5.79
N LEU A 233 -16.64 -6.24 6.77
CA LEU A 233 -17.70 -7.15 7.18
C LEU A 233 -18.91 -6.41 7.77
N VAL A 234 -18.67 -5.43 8.64
CA VAL A 234 -19.72 -4.61 9.25
C VAL A 234 -20.50 -3.85 8.19
N LEU A 235 -19.82 -3.17 7.27
CA LEU A 235 -20.44 -2.40 6.21
C LEU A 235 -21.16 -3.30 5.20
N MET A 236 -20.59 -4.47 4.88
CA MET A 236 -21.25 -5.47 4.03
C MET A 236 -22.59 -5.92 4.63
N LYS A 237 -22.60 -6.19 5.95
CA LYS A 237 -23.82 -6.56 6.69
C LYS A 237 -24.83 -5.42 6.72
N LEU A 238 -24.40 -4.20 7.04
CA LEU A 238 -25.27 -3.02 7.14
C LEU A 238 -25.89 -2.64 5.79
N ARG A 239 -25.11 -2.71 4.71
CA ARG A 239 -25.53 -2.30 3.36
C ARG A 239 -26.19 -3.39 2.54
N ARG A 240 -26.27 -4.63 3.06
CA ARG A 240 -26.86 -5.79 2.37
C ARG A 240 -26.28 -6.03 0.96
N ILE A 241 -24.99 -5.74 0.78
CA ILE A 241 -24.30 -5.99 -0.50
C ILE A 241 -23.96 -7.48 -0.55
N ALA A 242 -24.42 -8.18 -1.60
CA ALA A 242 -24.48 -9.66 -1.69
C ALA A 242 -23.72 -10.26 -2.88
#